data_AF-A0A957J0D2-F1
#
_entry.id   AF-A0A957J0D2-F1
#
_cell.length_a   1.000
_cell.length_b   1.000
_cell.length_c   1.000
_cell.angle_alpha   90.00
_cell.angle_beta   90.00
_cell.angle_gamma   90.00
#
_symmetry.space_group_name_H-M   'P 1'
#
loop_
_entity.id
_entity.type
_entity.pdbx_description
1 polymer ?
#
loop_
_entity_poly.entity_id
_entity_poly.type
_entity_poly.pdbx_seq_one_letter_code
_entity_poly.pdbx_strand_id
1 'polypeptide(L)' 'MTDPNPVVLLNNDVWHVVEDSRRSAYALCGQRLAHRQAHSRLHTIGREHLCPACARLLDKDKVQD' A
#
# COMPACT_ATOMS: atom_id res chain seq x y z
N MET A 1 9.12 14.98 3.43
CA MET A 1 8.43 14.45 4.64
C MET A 1 7.53 13.31 4.21
N THR A 2 8.13 12.18 3.87
CA THR A 2 7.42 10.94 3.55
C THR A 2 6.96 10.34 4.88
N ASP A 3 5.65 10.14 5.03
CA ASP A 3 5.09 9.40 6.17
C ASP A 3 5.79 8.03 6.21
N PRO A 4 6.55 7.68 7.26
CA PRO A 4 7.28 6.42 7.31
C PRO A 4 6.34 5.21 7.32
N ASN A 5 5.04 5.44 7.51
CA ASN A 5 4.01 4.46 7.69
C ASN A 5 2.86 4.65 6.68
N PRO A 6 3.05 4.24 5.42
CA PRO A 6 2.06 4.46 4.36
C PRO A 6 0.72 3.79 4.67
N VAL A 7 -0.34 4.37 4.11
CA VAL A 7 -1.69 3.80 4.18
C VAL A 7 -1.75 2.57 3.27
N VAL A 8 -2.37 1.51 3.78
CA VAL A 8 -2.60 0.28 3.03
C VAL A 8 -4.09 -0.04 2.97
N LEU A 9 -4.52 -0.63 1.87
CA LEU A 9 -5.89 -1.02 1.61
C LEU A 9 -5.95 -2.48 1.19
N LEU A 10 -6.84 -3.25 1.84
CA LEU A 10 -7.09 -4.65 1.56
C LEU A 10 -8.03 -4.78 0.35
N ASN A 11 -7.53 -5.39 -0.72
CA ASN A 11 -8.28 -5.67 -1.93
C ASN A 11 -8.02 -7.12 -2.37
N ASN A 12 -9.08 -7.93 -2.41
CA ASN A 12 -9.00 -9.38 -2.68
C ASN A 12 -7.94 -10.10 -1.82
N ASP A 13 -8.01 -9.92 -0.50
CA ASP A 13 -7.12 -10.53 0.51
C ASP A 13 -5.63 -10.13 0.42
N VAL A 14 -5.30 -9.16 -0.42
CA VAL A 14 -3.95 -8.60 -0.55
C VAL A 14 -3.93 -7.14 -0.09
N TRP A 15 -2.96 -6.79 0.75
CA TRP A 15 -2.77 -5.41 1.18
C TRP A 15 -1.96 -4.61 0.16
N HIS A 16 -2.52 -3.48 -0.28
CA HIS A 16 -1.92 -2.61 -1.27
C HIS A 16 -1.61 -1.25 -0.67
N VAL A 17 -0.45 -0.70 -1.01
CA VAL A 17 -0.11 0.69 -0.64
C VAL A 17 -0.96 1.65 -1.46
N VAL A 18 -1.54 2.64 -0.80
CA VAL A 18 -2.37 3.69 -1.40
C VAL A 18 -1.97 5.05 -0.85
N GLU A 19 -2.25 6.10 -1.61
CA GLU A 19 -2.08 7.48 -1.13
C GLU A 19 -3.16 7.82 -0.09
N ASP A 20 -4.41 7.42 -0.36
CA ASP A 20 -5.55 7.67 0.52
C ASP A 20 -6.54 6.50 0.50
N SER A 21 -7.00 6.07 1.68
CA SER A 21 -7.88 4.90 1.82
C SER A 21 -9.27 5.09 1.20
N ARG A 22 -9.73 6.32 1.01
CA ARG A 22 -11.07 6.65 0.51
C ARG A 22 -11.05 7.04 -0.96
N ARG A 23 -10.03 7.79 -1.40
CA ARG A 23 -9.97 8.40 -2.73
C ARG A 23 -9.19 7.57 -3.74
N SER A 24 -8.19 6.80 -3.33
CA SER A 24 -7.36 6.06 -4.29
C SER A 24 -8.18 5.02 -5.05
N ALA A 25 -8.27 5.18 -6.37
CA ALA A 25 -8.87 4.17 -7.27
C ALA A 25 -7.89 3.06 -7.64
N TYR A 26 -6.58 3.35 -7.51
CA TYR A 26 -5.49 2.44 -7.84
C TYR A 26 -4.50 2.39 -6.68
N ALA A 27 -3.89 1.23 -6.50
CA ALA A 27 -2.74 1.02 -5.63
C ALA A 27 -1.47 1.61 -6.24
N LEU A 28 -0.42 1.75 -5.42
CA LEU A 28 0.92 2.12 -5.85
C LEU A 28 1.46 1.23 -6.98
N CYS A 29 1.10 -0.06 -6.98
CA CYS A 29 1.49 -0.99 -8.04
C CYS A 29 0.63 -0.91 -9.32
N GLY A 30 -0.31 0.03 -9.41
CA GLY A 30 -1.25 0.17 -10.52
C GLY A 30 -2.46 -0.75 -10.46
N GLN A 31 -2.59 -1.59 -9.42
CA GLN A 31 -3.74 -2.47 -9.24
C GLN A 31 -5.02 -1.65 -9.00
N ARG A 32 -6.10 -1.94 -9.72
CA ARG A 32 -7.40 -1.29 -9.52
C ARG A 32 -8.06 -1.80 -8.22
N LEU A 33 -8.46 -0.87 -7.35
CA LEU A 33 -9.08 -1.18 -6.06
C LEU A 33 -10.60 -1.24 -6.20
N ALA A 34 -11.09 -2.39 -6.68
CA ALA A 34 -12.51 -2.65 -6.88
C ALA A 34 -13.23 -3.15 -5.61
N HIS A 35 -12.54 -3.90 -4.76
CA HIS A 35 -13.12 -4.56 -3.58
C HIS A 35 -12.41 -4.13 -2.31
N ARG A 36 -12.77 -2.94 -1.81
CA ARG A 36 -12.12 -2.34 -0.64
C ARG A 36 -12.73 -2.89 0.64
N GLN A 37 -12.06 -3.86 1.25
CA GLN A 37 -12.57 -4.53 2.45
C GLN A 37 -12.18 -3.80 3.73
N ALA A 38 -10.91 -3.42 3.84
CA ALA A 38 -10.35 -2.78 5.02
C ALA A 38 -9.23 -1.83 4.62
N HIS A 39 -8.91 -0.88 5.49
CA HIS A 39 -7.70 -0.08 5.39
C HIS A 39 -6.96 -0.10 6.73
N SER A 40 -5.65 0.07 6.68
CA SER A 40 -4.79 0.10 7.85
C SER A 40 -3.53 0.88 7.53
N ARG A 41 -2.53 0.78 8.41
CA ARG A 41 -1.18 1.32 8.21
C ARG A 41 -0.19 0.17 8.04
N LEU A 42 0.83 0.37 7.21
CA LEU A 42 1.82 -0.67 6.90
C LEU A 42 2.48 -1.26 8.17
N HIS A 43 2.81 -0.43 9.16
CA HIS A 43 3.38 -0.91 10.42
C HIS A 43 2.42 -1.80 11.23
N THR A 44 1.10 -1.62 11.09
CA THR A 44 0.09 -2.39 11.83
C THR A 44 -0.10 -3.77 11.23
N ILE A 45 -0.10 -3.89 9.90
CA ILE A 45 -0.29 -5.17 9.23
C ILE A 45 1.00 -5.99 9.12
N GLY A 46 2.17 -5.34 9.19
CA GLY A 46 3.44 -5.99 8.86
C GLY A 46 3.71 -6.03 7.35
N ARG A 47 5.00 -6.03 6.99
CA ARG A 47 5.43 -5.99 5.58
C ARG A 47 5.23 -7.33 4.87
N GLU A 48 5.14 -8.44 5.60
CA GLU A 48 4.93 -9.77 5.02
C GLU A 48 3.55 -9.94 4.38
N HIS A 49 2.56 -9.14 4.80
CA HIS A 49 1.20 -9.17 4.27
C HIS A 49 0.99 -8.22 3.09
N LEU A 50 2.01 -7.43 2.74
CA LEU A 50 1.95 -6.43 1.68
C LEU A 50 2.10 -7.07 0.29
N CYS A 51 1.40 -6.52 -0.69
CA CYS A 51 1.58 -6.85 -2.10
C CYS A 51 3.08 -6.74 -2.47
N PRO A 52 3.68 -7.79 -3.08
CA PRO A 52 5.11 -7.80 -3.37
C PRO A 52 5.53 -6.71 -4.36
N ALA A 53 4.64 -6.31 -5.27
CA ALA A 53 4.89 -5.19 -6.18
C ALA A 53 4.91 -3.85 -5.45
N CYS A 54 3.96 -3.60 -4.53
CA CYS A 54 3.97 -2.41 -3.69
C CYS A 54 5.20 -2.37 -2.77
N ALA A 55 5.59 -3.50 -2.19
CA ALA A 55 6.75 -3.62 -1.32
C ALA A 55 8.05 -3.22 -2.05
N ARG A 56 8.23 -3.70 -3.29
CA ARG A 56 9.38 -3.35 -4.14
C ARG A 56 9.41 -1.88 -4.53
N LEU A 57 8.25 -1.30 -4.85
CA LEU A 57 8.16 0.12 -5.20
C LEU A 57 8.48 1.01 -3.99
N LEU A 58 8.01 0.64 -2.79
CA LEU A 58 8.38 1.32 -1.55
C LEU A 58 9.88 1.23 -1.24
N ASP A 59 10.54 0.09 -1.48
CA ASP A 59 12.00 0.01 -1.30
C ASP A 59 12.75 0.89 -2.29
N LYS A 60 12.28 0.97 -3.54
CA LYS A 60 12.91 1.83 -4.55
C LYS A 60 12.81 3.32 -4.21
N ASP A 61 11.68 3.74 -3.63
CA ASP A 61 11.47 5.11 -3.17
C ASP A 61 12.42 5.48 -2.00
N LYS A 62 12.78 4.51 -1.16
CA LYS A 62 13.74 4.70 -0.06
C LYS A 62 15.21 4.75 -0.48
N VAL A 63 15.53 4.41 -1.73
CA VAL A 63 16.93 4.31 -2.24
C VAL A 63 17.34 5.55 -3.05
N GLN A 64 16.52 6.61 -3.08
CA GLN A 64 16.89 7.91 -3.64
C GLN A 64 17.04 8.97 -2.54
N ASP A 65 18.15 8.89 -1.78
CA ASP A 65 18.82 10.04 -1.14
C ASP A 65 20.34 9.77 -1.13
#